data_AF-A0ABC8Z8K5-F1
#
_entry.id   AF-A0ABC8Z8K5-F1
#
_cell.length_a   1.000
_cell.length_b   1.000
_cell.length_c   1.000
_cell.angle_alpha   90.00
_cell.angle_beta   90.00
_cell.angle_gamma   90.00
#
_symmetry.space_group_name_H-M   'P 1'
#
loop_
_entity.id
_entity.type
_entity.pdbx_description
1 polymer ?
#
loop_
_entity_poly.entity_id
_entity_poly.type
_entity_poly.pdbx_seq_one_letter_code
_entity_poly.pdbx_strand_id
1 'polypeptide(L)'
;MGIPTRQLAQARAAAQDEGIMWTLWKTRNDLVFNDKIVSSPMAVAYKLVAYLSNWKLMLEDEDRQKMTNMISNLARMCETS
;
A
#
# COMPACT_ATOMS: atom_id res chain seq x y z
N MET A 1 4.33 -30.88 4.54
CA MET A 1 4.32 -30.08 5.78
C MET A 1 3.69 -28.73 5.42
N GLY A 2 2.38 -28.57 5.60
CA GLY A 2 1.65 -27.38 5.14
C GLY A 2 1.81 -26.24 6.12
N ILE A 3 2.22 -25.06 5.65
CA ILE A 3 2.32 -23.85 6.48
C ILE A 3 0.93 -23.56 7.04
N PRO A 4 0.75 -23.47 8.37
CA PRO A 4 -0.55 -23.26 8.97
C PRO A 4 -1.13 -21.91 8.51
N THR A 5 -2.38 -21.92 8.05
CA THR A 5 -3.10 -20.82 7.38
C THR A 5 -3.08 -19.50 8.17
N ARG A 6 -2.90 -19.56 9.49
CA ARG A 6 -2.74 -18.40 10.38
C ARG A 6 -1.41 -17.64 10.17
N GLN A 7 -0.30 -18.34 9.95
CA GLN A 7 0.99 -17.69 9.67
C GLN A 7 0.98 -16.97 8.31
N LEU A 8 0.32 -17.56 7.31
CA LEU A 8 0.11 -16.94 6.00
C LEU A 8 -0.76 -15.67 6.07
N ALA A 9 -1.79 -15.67 6.92
CA ALA A 9 -2.62 -14.48 7.13
C ALA A 9 -1.87 -13.36 7.87
N GLN A 10 -1.10 -13.70 8.90
CA GLN A 10 -0.27 -12.74 9.65
C GLN A 10 0.86 -12.14 8.79
N ALA A 11 1.53 -12.97 7.97
CA ALA A 11 2.55 -12.49 7.05
C ALA A 11 1.98 -11.53 5.99
N ARG A 12 0.76 -11.78 5.51
CA ARG A 12 0.04 -10.89 4.58
C ARG A 12 -0.34 -9.55 5.22
N ALA A 13 -0.77 -9.55 6.47
CA ALA A 13 -1.06 -8.34 7.22
C ALA A 13 0.21 -7.51 7.46
N ALA A 14 1.30 -8.14 7.90
CA ALA A 14 2.57 -7.47 8.16
C ALA A 14 3.16 -6.79 6.90
N ALA A 15 3.11 -7.45 5.73
CA ALA A 15 3.57 -6.86 4.48
C ALA A 15 2.72 -5.66 4.01
N GLN A 16 1.42 -5.65 4.33
CA GLN A 16 0.54 -4.50 4.09
C GLN A 16 0.85 -3.36 5.06
N ASP A 17 1.09 -3.67 6.33
CA ASP A 17 1.40 -2.69 7.37
C ASP A 17 2.70 -1.95 7.05
N GLU A 18 3.71 -2.63 6.51
CA GLU A 18 4.98 -2.04 6.08
C GLU A 18 4.80 -0.98 4.97
N GLY A 19 3.97 -1.26 3.95
CA GLY A 19 3.72 -0.33 2.85
C GLY A 19 2.90 0.90 3.24
N ILE A 20 1.91 0.70 4.12
CA ILE A 20 1.08 1.79 4.68
C ILE A 20 1.94 2.69 5.57
N MET A 21 2.72 2.08 6.48
CA MET A 21 3.61 2.79 7.40
C MET A 21 4.67 3.59 6.63
N TRP A 22 5.27 3.01 5.59
CA TRP A 22 6.23 3.71 4.72
C TRP A 22 5.60 4.90 3.99
N THR A 23 4.39 4.75 3.46
CA THR A 23 3.70 5.84 2.75
C THR A 23 3.31 6.97 3.70
N LEU A 24 2.89 6.65 4.91
CA LEU A 24 2.62 7.64 5.95
C LEU A 24 3.90 8.38 6.35
N TRP A 25 5.01 7.66 6.53
CA TRP A 25 6.32 8.24 6.80
C TRP A 25 6.78 9.17 5.68
N LYS A 26 6.66 8.76 4.41
CA LYS A 26 6.95 9.61 3.23
C LYS A 26 6.07 10.86 3.20
N THR A 27 4.78 10.71 3.51
CA THR A 27 3.82 11.83 3.53
C THR A 27 4.17 12.85 4.61
N ARG A 28 4.52 12.37 5.82
CA ARG A 28 5.01 13.24 6.91
C ARG A 28 6.30 13.95 6.50
N ASN A 29 7.22 13.25 5.84
CA ASN A 29 8.47 13.86 5.36
C ASN A 29 8.22 14.90 4.28
N ASP A 30 7.30 14.65 3.34
CA ASP A 30 6.91 15.66 2.34
C ASP A 30 6.27 16.89 2.98
N LEU A 31 5.51 16.72 4.07
CA LEU A 31 4.96 17.82 4.85
C LEU A 31 6.08 18.64 5.53
N VAL A 32 7.02 17.96 6.19
CA VAL A 32 8.09 18.61 6.98
C VAL A 32 9.19 19.24 6.12
N PHE A 33 9.58 18.58 5.01
CA PHE A 33 10.73 18.98 4.20
C PHE A 33 10.36 19.70 2.90
N ASN A 34 9.16 19.46 2.36
CA ASN A 34 8.71 20.09 1.11
C ASN A 34 7.52 21.04 1.29
N ASP A 35 7.07 21.25 2.54
CA ASP A 35 5.90 22.07 2.92
C ASP A 35 4.62 21.72 2.13
N LYS A 36 4.54 20.46 1.66
CA LYS A 36 3.40 19.96 0.90
C LYS A 36 2.33 19.48 1.86
N ILE A 37 1.50 20.41 2.31
CA ILE A 37 0.30 20.09 3.09
C ILE A 37 -0.64 19.25 2.21
N VAL A 38 -0.86 18.02 2.62
CA VAL A 38 -1.81 17.14 1.94
C VAL A 38 -3.22 17.62 2.28
N SER A 39 -3.89 18.22 1.30
CA SER A 39 -5.19 18.87 1.49
C SER A 39 -6.33 17.92 1.86
N SER A 40 -6.15 16.62 1.64
CA SER A 40 -7.14 15.58 1.95
C SER A 40 -6.46 14.26 2.29
N PRO A 41 -6.91 13.50 3.31
CA PRO A 41 -6.46 12.13 3.58
C PRO A 41 -6.52 11.23 2.34
N MET A 42 -7.45 11.50 1.43
CA MET A 42 -7.60 10.76 0.18
C MET A 42 -6.38 10.90 -0.73
N ALA A 43 -5.70 12.04 -0.71
CA ALA A 43 -4.47 12.22 -1.49
C ALA A 43 -3.31 11.34 -0.98
N VAL A 44 -3.33 10.94 0.30
CA VAL A 44 -2.39 9.94 0.84
C VAL A 44 -2.71 8.55 0.29
N ALA A 45 -3.99 8.19 0.23
CA ALA A 45 -4.42 6.92 -0.34
C ALA A 45 -4.10 6.81 -1.84
N TYR A 46 -4.31 7.88 -2.60
CA TYR A 46 -3.90 7.93 -4.02
C TYR A 46 -2.38 7.81 -4.19
N LYS A 47 -1.58 8.46 -3.32
CA LYS A 47 -0.12 8.29 -3.31
C LYS A 47 0.28 6.84 -3.01
N LEU A 48 -0.37 6.19 -2.03
CA LEU A 48 -0.15 4.78 -1.72
C LEU A 48 -0.43 3.89 -2.94
N VAL A 49 -1.58 4.09 -3.61
CA VAL A 49 -1.95 3.36 -4.82
C VAL A 49 -0.94 3.57 -5.96
N ALA A 50 -0.46 4.80 -6.14
CA ALA A 50 0.54 5.11 -7.15
C ALA A 50 1.89 4.42 -6.86
N TYR A 51 2.35 4.43 -5.61
CA TYR A 51 3.59 3.75 -5.23
C TYR A 51 3.48 2.23 -5.38
N LEU A 52 2.38 1.63 -4.92
CA LEU A 52 2.13 0.20 -5.09
C LEU A 52 2.06 -0.18 -6.58
N SER A 53 1.47 0.68 -7.41
CA SER A 53 1.40 0.47 -8.87
C SER A 53 2.77 0.50 -9.54
N ASN A 54 3.70 1.31 -9.05
CA ASN A 54 5.09 1.30 -9.53
C ASN A 54 5.87 0.08 -9.02
N TRP A 55 5.72 -0.27 -7.74
CA TRP A 55 6.42 -1.41 -7.14
C TRP A 55 5.98 -2.76 -7.70
N LYS A 56 4.75 -2.89 -8.20
CA LYS A 56 4.28 -4.12 -8.86
C LYS A 56 5.15 -4.51 -10.07
N LEU A 57 5.77 -3.53 -10.73
CA LEU A 57 6.64 -3.76 -11.89
C LEU A 57 7.96 -4.44 -11.50
N MET A 58 8.36 -4.35 -10.23
CA MET A 58 9.57 -4.94 -9.67
C MET A 58 9.34 -6.34 -9.08
N LEU A 59 8.09 -6.79 -9.01
CA LEU A 59 7.72 -8.10 -8.46
C LEU A 59 7.70 -9.18 -9.56
N GLU A 60 8.03 -10.41 -9.15
CA GLU A 60 7.82 -11.63 -9.93
C GLU A 60 6.33 -11.82 -10.24
N ASP A 61 6.01 -12.54 -11.32
CA ASP A 61 4.65 -12.62 -11.86
C ASP A 61 3.59 -13.10 -10.86
N GLU A 62 3.96 -14.01 -9.95
CA GLU A 62 3.05 -14.55 -8.94
C GLU A 62 2.63 -13.48 -7.91
N ASP A 63 3.56 -12.62 -7.52
CA ASP A 63 3.32 -11.56 -6.53
C ASP A 63 2.73 -10.30 -7.18
N ARG A 64 2.97 -10.10 -8.48
CA ARG A 64 2.37 -9.03 -9.28
C ARG A 64 0.83 -9.13 -9.32
N GLN A 65 0.28 -10.35 -9.42
CA GLN A 65 -1.17 -10.55 -9.39
C GLN A 65 -1.76 -10.25 -8.00
N LYS A 66 -1.10 -10.69 -6.93
CA LYS A 66 -1.52 -10.40 -5.54
C LYS A 66 -1.52 -8.90 -5.27
N MET A 67 -0.48 -8.21 -5.71
CA MET A 67 -0.35 -6.75 -5.59
C MET A 67 -1.42 -6.01 -6.40
N THR A 68 -1.74 -6.48 -7.61
CA THR A 68 -2.80 -5.90 -8.44
C THR A 68 -4.16 -5.99 -7.77
N ASN A 69 -4.50 -7.14 -7.18
CA ASN A 69 -5.75 -7.30 -6.44
C ASN A 69 -5.82 -6.39 -5.20
N MET A 70 -4.71 -6.22 -4.48
CA MET A 70 -4.65 -5.28 -3.35
C MET A 70 -4.85 -3.83 -3.78
N ILE A 71 -4.20 -3.40 -4.87
CA ILE A 71 -4.36 -2.05 -5.43
C ILE A 71 -5.82 -1.78 -5.81
N SER A 72 -6.46 -2.72 -6.52
CA SER A 72 -7.87 -2.60 -6.91
C SER A 72 -8.80 -2.51 -5.69
N ASN A 73 -8.52 -3.26 -4.62
CA ASN A 73 -9.35 -3.22 -3.42
C ASN A 73 -9.17 -1.90 -2.65
N LEU A 74 -7.94 -1.39 -2.54
CA LEU A 74 -7.63 -0.09 -1.93
C LEU A 74 -8.29 1.07 -2.70
N ALA A 75 -8.21 1.04 -4.03
CA ALA A 75 -8.87 2.04 -4.89
C ALA A 75 -10.39 2.04 -4.67
N ARG A 76 -11.00 0.86 -4.65
CA ARG A 76 -12.45 0.71 -4.43
C ARG A 76 -12.90 1.21 -3.05
N MET A 77 -12.10 0.98 -2.01
CA MET A 77 -12.39 1.48 -0.66
C MET A 77 -12.34 3.03 -0.59
N CYS A 78 -11.51 3.66 -1.42
CA CYS A 78 -11.42 5.12 -1.52
C CYS A 78 -12.60 5.75 -2.27
N GLU A 79 -13.23 5.03 -3.19
CA GLU A 79 -14.39 5.51 -3.97
C GLU A 79 -15.73 5.44 -3.19
N THR A 80 -15.79 4.62 -2.14
CA THR A 80 -17.00 4.41 -1.32
C THR A 80 -17.14 5.35 -0.11
N SER A 81 -16.28 6.36 0.03
CA SER A 81 -16.25 7.26 1.20
C SER A 81 -16.57 8.72 0.87
#